data_AF-A0A819I9P0-F1
#
_entry.id   AF-A0A819I9P0-F1
#
_cell.length_a   1.000
_cell.length_b   1.000
_cell.length_c   1.000
_cell.angle_alpha   90.00
_cell.angle_beta   90.00
_cell.angle_gamma   90.00
#
_symmetry.space_group_name_H-M   'P 1'
#
loop_
_entity.id
_entity.type
_entity.pdbx_description
1 polymer ?
#
loop_
_entity_poly.entity_id
_entity_poly.type
_entity_poly.pdbx_seq_one_letter_code
_entity_poly.pdbx_strand_id
1 'polypeptide(L)'
;MALKRINKELLELEKDPPANCSAGPATIMGPGDSPFQGGVFFLSIHFPADYPFKPPKITFTTKIFHPNINSNGAICLDILRSQWSPALTISKVLLSICSLLCDPNPDDPLVPDIARTYKTDKEKYNATARQWTQKYAIFLFLSDSLKHKFHSRTYLDRVKIMALKRISKELQDLQREPPANVSAGPVQPNDMFNWQATILGPSDSPYQSGVFFLSINFPTDYPFKPPKITFTTKIYHPNINSNGAICLDILRSNWSPALTISKVLLSICSLLCDPNPDDPLVPEIARQYKQDREAYNATARQWTQKYAM
;
A
#
# COMPACT_ATOMS: atom_id res chain seq x y z
N MET A 1 -11.04 16.29 -26.55
CA MET A 1 -11.56 14.96 -26.17
C MET A 1 -10.53 14.17 -25.36
N ALA A 2 -9.28 14.08 -25.83
CA ALA A 2 -8.14 13.43 -25.14
C ALA A 2 -7.95 13.88 -23.69
N LEU A 3 -7.84 15.19 -23.43
CA LEU A 3 -7.59 15.71 -22.07
C LEU A 3 -8.68 15.32 -21.06
N LYS A 4 -9.96 15.32 -21.46
CA LYS A 4 -11.06 14.87 -20.60
C LYS A 4 -10.92 13.39 -20.24
N ARG A 5 -10.53 12.55 -21.20
CA ARG A 5 -10.30 11.12 -20.98
C ARG A 5 -9.09 10.89 -20.07
N ILE A 6 -7.99 11.58 -20.31
CA ILE A 6 -6.76 11.49 -19.49
C ILE A 6 -7.07 11.88 -18.04
N ASN A 7 -7.71 13.03 -17.82
CA ASN A 7 -8.03 13.49 -16.47
C ASN A 7 -8.97 12.52 -15.75
N LYS A 8 -9.95 11.95 -16.46
CA LYS A 8 -10.83 10.92 -15.90
C LYS A 8 -10.04 9.68 -15.46
N GLU A 9 -9.16 9.16 -16.32
CA GLU A 9 -8.36 7.97 -15.99
C GLU A 9 -7.36 8.22 -14.87
N LEU A 10 -6.72 9.40 -14.82
CA LEU A 10 -5.82 9.76 -13.72
C LEU A 10 -6.59 9.88 -12.39
N LEU A 11 -7.78 10.47 -12.41
CA LEU A 11 -8.63 10.55 -11.22
C LEU A 11 -9.11 9.17 -10.75
N GLU A 12 -9.46 8.28 -11.69
CA GLU A 12 -9.84 6.90 -11.39
C GLU A 12 -8.68 6.12 -10.77
N LEU A 13 -7.46 6.27 -11.32
CA LEU A 13 -6.25 5.70 -10.75
C LEU A 13 -5.98 6.22 -9.34
N GLU A 14 -6.15 7.52 -9.11
CA GLU A 14 -5.99 8.15 -7.79
C GLU A 14 -6.99 7.62 -6.77
N LYS A 15 -8.22 7.34 -7.21
CA LYS A 15 -9.27 6.81 -6.34
C LYS A 15 -9.09 5.33 -6.04
N ASP A 16 -8.73 4.54 -7.04
CA ASP A 16 -8.65 3.07 -6.96
C ASP A 16 -7.50 2.54 -7.83
N PRO A 17 -6.25 2.63 -7.34
CA PRO A 17 -5.12 2.13 -8.10
C PRO A 17 -5.16 0.60 -8.16
N PRO A 18 -4.69 0.00 -9.27
CA PRO A 18 -4.48 -1.43 -9.35
C PRO A 18 -3.66 -1.98 -8.18
N ALA A 19 -3.87 -3.26 -7.86
CA ALA A 19 -3.01 -3.97 -6.92
C ALA A 19 -1.53 -3.80 -7.31
N ASN A 20 -0.68 -3.55 -6.31
CA ASN A 20 0.75 -3.25 -6.48
C ASN A 20 1.08 -1.94 -7.23
N CYS A 21 0.11 -1.11 -7.59
CA CYS A 21 0.35 0.17 -8.26
C CYS A 21 0.07 1.35 -7.33
N SER A 22 0.76 2.47 -7.56
CA SER A 22 0.44 3.75 -6.93
C SER A 22 0.04 4.79 -7.97
N ALA A 23 -0.96 5.59 -7.64
CA ALA A 23 -1.63 6.48 -8.57
C ALA A 23 -0.89 7.76 -8.95
N GLY A 24 -0.07 8.30 -8.04
CA GLY A 24 0.53 9.63 -8.21
C GLY A 24 1.58 9.67 -9.32
N PRO A 25 2.83 9.27 -9.05
CA PRO A 25 3.75 8.89 -10.10
C PRO A 25 3.47 7.43 -10.42
N ALA A 26 3.12 7.10 -11.66
CA ALA A 26 2.90 5.73 -12.09
C ALA A 26 4.03 4.82 -11.57
N THR A 27 3.75 4.05 -10.51
CA THR A 27 4.74 3.29 -9.75
C THR A 27 4.20 1.89 -9.60
N ILE A 28 5.06 0.92 -9.82
CA ILE A 28 4.77 -0.50 -9.65
C ILE A 28 5.61 -1.02 -8.49
N MET A 29 4.95 -1.68 -7.55
CA MET A 29 5.57 -2.53 -6.55
C MET A 29 5.92 -3.86 -7.21
N GLY A 30 7.15 -4.30 -6.98
CA GLY A 30 7.56 -5.63 -7.39
C GLY A 30 6.60 -6.68 -6.83
N PRO A 31 5.97 -7.50 -7.69
CA PRO A 31 4.99 -8.49 -7.25
C PRO A 31 5.56 -9.45 -6.20
N GLY A 32 4.71 -9.90 -5.27
CA GLY A 32 5.04 -11.00 -4.35
C GLY A 32 5.44 -12.25 -5.14
N ASP A 33 6.43 -12.98 -4.64
CA ASP A 33 6.99 -14.20 -5.25
C ASP A 33 7.77 -13.99 -6.56
N SER A 34 7.95 -12.75 -7.00
CA SER A 34 8.84 -12.39 -8.12
C SER A 34 10.25 -12.02 -7.63
N PRO A 35 11.30 -12.08 -8.48
CA PRO A 35 12.61 -11.54 -8.12
C PRO A 35 12.62 -10.01 -7.93
N PHE A 36 11.51 -9.34 -8.22
CA PHE A 36 11.30 -7.91 -8.05
C PHE A 36 10.68 -7.54 -6.69
N GLN A 37 10.22 -8.53 -5.91
CA GLN A 37 9.54 -8.34 -4.63
C GLN A 37 10.27 -7.33 -3.72
N GLY A 38 9.50 -6.40 -3.16
CA GLY A 38 10.01 -5.34 -2.28
C GLY A 38 10.61 -4.14 -3.01
N GLY A 39 10.81 -4.22 -4.33
CA GLY A 39 11.26 -3.11 -5.17
C GLY A 39 10.16 -2.12 -5.51
N VAL A 40 10.53 -0.84 -5.60
CA VAL A 40 9.67 0.26 -6.07
C VAL A 40 10.16 0.71 -7.45
N PHE A 41 9.32 0.54 -8.48
CA PHE A 41 9.66 0.85 -9.87
C PHE A 41 8.86 2.03 -10.40
N PHE A 42 9.56 3.08 -10.79
CA PHE A 42 8.95 4.30 -11.31
C PHE A 42 8.80 4.23 -12.81
N LEU A 43 7.64 4.61 -13.30
CA LEU A 43 7.32 4.73 -14.72
C LEU A 43 7.13 6.20 -15.10
N SER A 44 7.39 6.50 -16.37
CA SER A 44 6.93 7.71 -17.03
C SER A 44 5.85 7.35 -18.03
N ILE A 45 4.75 8.09 -18.02
CA ILE A 45 3.64 7.95 -18.96
C ILE A 45 3.55 9.23 -19.79
N HIS A 46 3.63 9.08 -21.11
CA HIS A 46 3.45 10.18 -22.06
C HIS A 46 2.25 9.89 -22.96
N PHE A 47 1.25 10.75 -22.90
CA PHE A 47 0.04 10.62 -23.71
C PHE A 47 0.21 11.36 -25.05
N PRO A 48 0.00 10.71 -26.19
CA PRO A 48 0.01 11.39 -27.48
C PRO A 48 -1.24 12.27 -27.65
N ALA A 49 -1.19 13.23 -28.57
CA ALA A 49 -2.27 14.19 -28.81
C ALA A 49 -3.61 13.53 -29.22
N ASP A 50 -3.53 12.36 -29.86
CA ASP A 50 -4.65 11.57 -30.36
C ASP A 50 -5.05 10.43 -29.40
N TYR A 51 -4.59 10.43 -28.15
CA TYR A 51 -5.09 9.52 -27.12
C TYR A 51 -6.62 9.64 -26.95
N PRO A 52 -7.38 8.54 -26.87
CA PRO A 52 -6.97 7.14 -26.72
C PRO A 52 -6.85 6.34 -28.02
N PHE A 53 -6.87 6.98 -29.20
CA PHE A 53 -6.76 6.28 -30.49
C PHE A 53 -5.34 5.82 -30.80
N LYS A 54 -4.33 6.44 -30.17
CA LYS A 54 -2.98 5.88 -30.07
C LYS A 54 -2.62 5.52 -28.63
N PRO A 55 -1.80 4.47 -28.43
CA PRO A 55 -1.36 4.08 -27.10
C PRO A 55 -0.51 5.17 -26.44
N PRO A 56 -0.55 5.26 -25.10
CA PRO A 56 0.41 6.06 -24.36
C PRO A 56 1.79 5.41 -24.45
N LYS A 57 2.84 6.23 -24.42
CA LYS A 57 4.21 5.73 -24.26
C LYS A 57 4.53 5.58 -22.79
N ILE A 58 4.78 4.34 -22.35
CA ILE A 58 5.15 4.04 -20.97
C ILE A 58 6.58 3.50 -20.93
N THR A 59 7.40 4.05 -20.03
CA THR A 59 8.79 3.64 -19.86
C THR A 59 9.18 3.53 -18.40
N PHE A 60 9.95 2.52 -18.03
CA PHE A 60 10.61 2.44 -16.74
C PHE A 60 11.69 3.52 -16.61
N THR A 61 11.61 4.31 -15.56
CA THR A 61 12.68 5.22 -15.15
C THR A 61 13.61 4.56 -14.14
N THR A 62 13.10 3.60 -13.36
CA THR A 62 13.91 2.69 -12.55
C THR A 62 14.54 1.62 -13.43
N LYS A 63 15.85 1.41 -13.31
CA LYS A 63 16.53 0.32 -14.01
C LYS A 63 16.03 -1.04 -13.52
N ILE A 64 15.79 -1.95 -14.45
CA ILE A 64 15.26 -3.30 -14.18
C ILE A 64 15.95 -4.34 -15.07
N PHE A 65 16.19 -5.52 -14.52
CA PHE A 65 16.73 -6.65 -15.26
C PHE A 65 15.59 -7.57 -15.73
N HIS A 66 15.12 -7.38 -16.96
CA HIS A 66 13.92 -8.04 -17.45
C HIS A 66 14.00 -8.27 -18.98
N PRO A 67 13.57 -9.43 -19.51
CA PRO A 67 13.72 -9.74 -20.95
C PRO A 67 12.90 -8.84 -21.86
N ASN A 68 11.71 -8.39 -21.41
CA ASN A 68 10.84 -7.50 -22.17
C ASN A 68 11.05 -6.01 -21.86
N ILE A 69 12.06 -5.62 -21.07
CA ILE A 69 12.32 -4.21 -20.74
C ILE A 69 13.79 -3.89 -21.01
N ASN A 70 14.06 -2.94 -21.90
CA ASN A 70 15.44 -2.61 -22.28
C ASN A 70 16.08 -1.57 -21.34
N SER A 71 17.36 -1.23 -21.59
CA SER A 71 18.14 -0.30 -20.78
C SER A 71 17.58 1.13 -20.74
N ASN A 72 16.77 1.51 -21.73
CA ASN A 72 16.09 2.81 -21.81
C ASN A 72 14.70 2.77 -21.15
N GLY A 73 14.33 1.63 -20.57
CA GLY A 73 13.05 1.41 -19.90
C GLY A 73 11.88 1.16 -20.85
N ALA A 74 12.11 1.01 -22.16
CA ALA A 74 11.02 0.68 -23.08
C ALA A 74 10.50 -0.73 -22.80
N ILE A 75 9.18 -0.91 -22.96
CA ILE A 75 8.46 -2.13 -22.59
C ILE A 75 7.98 -2.83 -23.87
N CYS A 76 8.29 -4.12 -24.01
CA CYS A 76 7.64 -5.04 -24.95
C CYS A 76 6.31 -5.49 -24.34
N LEU A 77 5.21 -4.89 -24.76
CA LEU A 77 3.88 -5.33 -24.34
C LEU A 77 2.89 -5.05 -25.46
N ASP A 78 2.16 -6.07 -25.90
CA ASP A 78 1.34 -6.00 -27.12
C ASP A 78 0.20 -5.01 -27.00
N ILE A 79 -0.36 -4.87 -25.81
CA ILE A 79 -1.41 -3.87 -25.58
C ILE A 79 -0.90 -2.45 -25.76
N LEU A 80 0.41 -2.18 -25.65
CA LEU A 80 1.02 -0.87 -25.94
C LEU A 80 1.41 -0.71 -27.42
N ARG A 81 1.13 -1.73 -28.26
CA ARG A 81 1.54 -1.83 -29.66
C ARG A 81 0.35 -2.27 -30.53
N SER A 82 0.39 -3.49 -31.05
CA SER A 82 -0.56 -4.04 -32.02
C SER A 82 -1.94 -4.35 -31.43
N GLN A 83 -2.01 -4.62 -30.13
CA GLN A 83 -3.25 -4.95 -29.42
C GLN A 83 -3.83 -3.75 -28.66
N TRP A 84 -3.34 -2.52 -28.92
CA TRP A 84 -3.92 -1.34 -28.32
C TRP A 84 -5.36 -1.13 -28.79
N SER A 85 -6.24 -0.81 -27.84
CA SER A 85 -7.62 -0.44 -28.10
C SER A 85 -7.98 0.80 -27.28
N PRO A 86 -8.75 1.76 -27.82
CA PRO A 86 -9.27 2.91 -27.06
C PRO A 86 -10.10 2.55 -25.81
N ALA A 87 -10.55 1.30 -25.72
CA ALA A 87 -11.25 0.75 -24.55
C ALA A 87 -10.31 0.36 -23.39
N LEU A 88 -9.00 0.24 -23.64
CA LEU A 88 -8.02 0.03 -22.59
C LEU A 88 -7.82 1.31 -21.78
N THR A 89 -7.57 1.12 -20.48
CA THR A 89 -7.28 2.20 -19.54
C THR A 89 -5.86 2.05 -19.01
N ILE A 90 -5.28 3.13 -18.50
CA ILE A 90 -3.96 3.09 -17.85
C ILE A 90 -3.95 2.08 -16.69
N SER A 91 -5.05 1.96 -15.94
CA SER A 91 -5.20 0.93 -14.91
C SER A 91 -4.97 -0.49 -15.45
N LYS A 92 -5.60 -0.85 -16.57
CA LYS A 92 -5.40 -2.16 -17.25
C LYS A 92 -3.98 -2.31 -17.79
N VAL A 93 -3.37 -1.23 -18.27
CA VAL A 93 -2.00 -1.26 -18.75
C VAL A 93 -1.03 -1.52 -17.60
N LEU A 94 -1.18 -0.83 -16.47
CA LEU A 94 -0.36 -1.04 -15.28
C LEU A 94 -0.50 -2.47 -14.74
N LEU A 95 -1.73 -3.01 -14.69
CA LEU A 95 -1.97 -4.41 -14.34
C LEU A 95 -1.22 -5.38 -15.27
N SER A 96 -1.23 -5.10 -16.57
CA SER A 96 -0.55 -5.94 -17.55
C SER A 96 0.98 -5.85 -17.43
N ILE A 97 1.52 -4.69 -17.04
CA ILE A 97 2.95 -4.55 -16.71
C ILE A 97 3.27 -5.34 -15.44
N CYS A 98 2.42 -5.29 -14.39
CA CYS A 98 2.61 -6.11 -13.20
C CYS A 98 2.63 -7.61 -13.53
N SER A 99 1.69 -8.07 -14.38
CA SER A 99 1.67 -9.46 -14.85
C SER A 99 2.94 -9.81 -15.64
N LEU A 100 3.43 -8.90 -16.48
CA LEU A 100 4.69 -9.10 -17.20
C LEU A 100 5.90 -9.26 -16.27
N LEU A 101 5.91 -8.57 -15.11
CA LEU A 101 6.96 -8.74 -14.11
C LEU A 101 6.90 -10.09 -13.39
N CYS A 102 5.71 -10.68 -13.21
CA CYS A 102 5.56 -12.03 -12.68
C CYS A 102 5.99 -13.07 -13.72
N ASP A 103 5.46 -12.90 -14.93
CA ASP A 103 5.54 -13.86 -16.02
C ASP A 103 6.14 -13.18 -17.27
N PRO A 104 7.48 -13.03 -17.32
CA PRO A 104 8.14 -12.49 -18.50
C PRO A 104 7.83 -13.33 -19.74
N ASN A 105 7.72 -12.68 -20.90
CA ASN A 105 7.54 -13.35 -22.19
C ASN A 105 8.90 -13.50 -22.90
N PRO A 106 9.57 -14.65 -22.83
CA PRO A 106 10.90 -14.81 -23.41
C PRO A 106 10.88 -15.14 -24.91
N ASP A 107 9.70 -15.23 -25.54
CA ASP A 107 9.52 -15.44 -26.98
C ASP A 107 9.43 -14.14 -27.78
N ASP A 108 9.05 -13.03 -27.13
CA ASP A 108 9.13 -11.67 -27.69
C ASP A 108 9.96 -10.71 -26.81
N PRO A 109 11.28 -10.98 -26.62
CA PRO A 109 12.12 -10.18 -25.75
C PRO A 109 12.66 -8.93 -26.45
N LEU A 110 12.75 -7.82 -25.71
CA LEU A 110 13.58 -6.67 -26.11
C LEU A 110 15.07 -6.91 -25.81
N VAL A 111 15.37 -7.80 -24.87
CA VAL A 111 16.74 -8.14 -24.45
C VAL A 111 16.95 -9.65 -24.57
N PRO A 112 17.38 -10.14 -25.75
CA PRO A 112 17.51 -11.58 -26.02
C PRO A 112 18.42 -12.33 -25.05
N ASP A 113 19.47 -11.69 -24.55
CA ASP A 113 20.41 -12.32 -23.61
C ASP A 113 19.78 -12.59 -22.24
N ILE A 114 18.95 -11.66 -21.76
CA ILE A 114 18.18 -11.85 -20.52
C ILE A 114 17.14 -12.95 -20.73
N ALA A 115 16.47 -12.96 -21.89
CA ALA A 115 15.47 -13.98 -22.23
C ALA A 115 16.08 -15.38 -22.34
N ARG A 116 17.28 -15.48 -22.93
CA ARG A 116 18.06 -16.73 -22.98
C ARG A 116 18.39 -17.21 -21.57
N THR A 117 18.94 -16.32 -20.73
CA THR A 117 19.23 -16.64 -19.33
C THR A 117 17.97 -17.09 -18.59
N TYR A 118 16.85 -16.39 -18.77
CA TYR A 118 15.56 -16.77 -18.20
C TYR A 118 15.09 -18.17 -18.62
N LYS A 119 15.29 -18.54 -19.89
CA LYS A 119 14.94 -19.86 -20.44
C LYS A 119 15.89 -20.98 -19.99
N THR A 120 17.19 -20.70 -19.90
CA THR A 120 18.21 -21.75 -19.67
C THR A 120 18.62 -21.90 -18.21
N ASP A 121 18.54 -20.83 -17.42
CA ASP A 121 19.02 -20.77 -16.04
C ASP A 121 18.16 -19.78 -15.22
N LYS A 122 16.99 -20.28 -14.80
CA LYS A 122 16.01 -19.49 -14.06
C LYS A 122 16.56 -19.02 -12.71
N GLU A 123 17.42 -19.80 -12.06
CA GLU A 123 18.01 -19.42 -10.77
C GLU A 123 18.97 -18.24 -10.92
N LYS A 124 19.87 -18.27 -11.91
CA LYS A 124 20.76 -17.14 -12.22
C LYS A 124 19.99 -15.91 -12.65
N TYR A 125 18.93 -16.07 -13.46
CA TYR A 125 18.04 -14.97 -13.79
C TYR A 125 17.44 -14.35 -12.52
N ASN A 126 16.83 -15.16 -11.65
CA ASN A 126 16.21 -14.70 -10.42
C ASN A 126 17.22 -14.03 -9.49
N ALA A 127 18.42 -14.60 -9.33
CA ALA A 127 19.48 -14.02 -8.51
C ALA A 127 19.94 -12.65 -9.05
N THR A 128 20.15 -12.54 -10.36
CA THR A 128 20.57 -11.28 -11.01
C THR A 128 19.45 -10.23 -10.92
N ALA A 129 18.21 -10.62 -11.19
CA ALA A 129 17.04 -9.74 -11.08
C ALA A 129 16.84 -9.26 -9.64
N ARG A 130 17.02 -10.11 -8.63
CA ARG A 130 17.02 -9.70 -7.20
C ARG A 130 18.14 -8.71 -6.89
N GLN A 131 19.36 -8.95 -7.36
CA GLN A 131 20.48 -8.01 -7.17
C GLN A 131 20.21 -6.65 -7.80
N TRP A 132 19.65 -6.63 -9.01
CA TRP A 132 19.25 -5.37 -9.67
C TRP A 132 18.13 -4.68 -8.92
N THR A 133 17.12 -5.43 -8.47
CA THR A 133 16.02 -4.91 -7.65
C THR A 133 16.57 -4.31 -6.35
N GLN A 134 17.48 -5.02 -5.68
CA GLN A 134 18.18 -4.52 -4.49
C GLN A 134 18.92 -3.20 -4.75
N LYS A 135 19.67 -3.15 -5.86
CA LYS A 135 20.52 -2.02 -6.23
C LYS A 135 19.76 -0.79 -6.71
N TYR A 136 18.68 -0.98 -7.47
CA TYR A 136 18.01 0.09 -8.20
C TYR A 136 16.58 0.39 -7.70
N ALA A 137 15.95 -0.55 -6.99
CA ALA A 137 14.53 -0.45 -6.60
C ALA A 137 14.28 -0.59 -5.07
N ILE A 138 15.24 -1.08 -4.27
CA ILE A 138 15.10 -1.38 -2.82
C ILE A 138 16.05 -0.52 -1.95
N PHE A 139 16.44 0.68 -2.41
CA PHE A 139 17.41 1.52 -1.68
C PHE A 139 17.03 1.83 -0.21
N LEU A 140 15.77 1.60 0.17
CA LEU A 140 15.22 1.74 1.52
C LEU A 140 15.78 0.74 2.57
N PHE A 141 16.54 -0.29 2.19
CA PHE A 141 17.07 -1.33 3.11
C PHE A 141 18.60 -1.33 3.29
N LEU A 142 19.31 -0.35 2.73
CA LEU A 142 20.75 -0.20 3.00
C LEU A 142 20.98 0.39 4.39
N SER A 143 21.95 -0.16 5.14
CA SER A 143 22.41 0.41 6.41
C SER A 143 22.82 1.87 6.24
N ASP A 144 22.64 2.69 7.29
CA ASP A 144 22.96 4.12 7.26
C ASP A 144 24.39 4.42 6.78
N SER A 145 25.33 3.49 7.03
CA SER A 145 26.72 3.57 6.56
C SER A 145 26.89 3.51 5.03
N LEU A 146 25.97 2.89 4.30
CA LEU A 146 26.02 2.75 2.83
C LEU A 146 25.22 3.83 2.10
N LYS A 147 24.30 4.52 2.81
CA LYS A 147 23.52 5.66 2.26
C LYS A 147 24.42 6.81 1.80
N HIS A 148 25.59 7.00 2.43
CA HIS A 148 26.53 8.05 2.04
C HIS A 148 27.17 7.85 0.66
N LYS A 149 27.34 6.60 0.19
CA LYS A 149 28.04 6.31 -1.07
C LYS A 149 27.18 6.48 -2.32
N PHE A 150 25.86 6.47 -2.19
CA PHE A 150 24.91 6.66 -3.29
C PHE A 150 24.02 7.86 -3.00
N HIS A 151 24.63 9.02 -2.82
CA HIS A 151 23.94 10.31 -2.69
C HIS A 151 23.25 10.67 -4.01
N SER A 152 21.99 10.30 -4.13
CA SER A 152 21.04 11.10 -4.89
C SER A 152 19.94 11.55 -3.93
N ARG A 153 20.17 12.70 -3.28
CA ARG A 153 19.21 13.45 -2.43
C ARG A 153 17.80 13.46 -3.05
N THR A 154 17.75 13.47 -4.39
CA THR A 154 16.52 13.49 -5.19
C THR A 154 15.57 12.30 -5.05
N TYR A 155 16.01 11.08 -4.69
CA TYR A 155 15.11 9.91 -4.65
C TYR A 155 14.34 9.77 -3.33
N LEU A 156 15.00 9.92 -2.19
CA LEU A 156 14.32 9.91 -0.88
C LEU A 156 13.36 11.08 -0.76
N ASP A 157 13.75 12.24 -1.28
CA ASP A 157 12.85 13.37 -1.41
C ASP A 157 11.64 13.01 -2.29
N ARG A 158 11.84 12.31 -3.41
CA ARG A 158 10.73 11.83 -4.26
C ARG A 158 9.81 10.85 -3.53
N VAL A 159 10.34 9.85 -2.82
CA VAL A 159 9.53 8.86 -2.07
C VAL A 159 8.75 9.54 -0.95
N LYS A 160 9.40 10.42 -0.18
CA LYS A 160 8.73 11.20 0.86
C LYS A 160 7.66 12.14 0.27
N ILE A 161 7.92 12.75 -0.88
CA ILE A 161 6.92 13.56 -1.62
C ILE A 161 5.74 12.69 -2.07
N MET A 162 5.96 11.45 -2.51
CA MET A 162 4.86 10.53 -2.85
C MET A 162 4.02 10.19 -1.63
N ALA A 163 4.67 9.79 -0.53
CA ALA A 163 4.01 9.48 0.72
C ALA A 163 3.19 10.67 1.19
N LEU A 164 3.77 11.87 1.18
CA LEU A 164 3.08 13.11 1.54
C LEU A 164 1.87 13.37 0.63
N LYS A 165 2.02 13.25 -0.70
CA LYS A 165 0.89 13.40 -1.63
C LYS A 165 -0.23 12.42 -1.34
N ARG A 166 0.11 11.15 -1.09
CA ARG A 166 -0.85 10.10 -0.74
C ARG A 166 -1.56 10.40 0.58
N ILE A 167 -0.81 10.76 1.62
CA ILE A 167 -1.35 11.11 2.96
C ILE A 167 -2.26 12.34 2.87
N SER A 168 -1.84 13.39 2.16
CA SER A 168 -2.66 14.59 1.95
C SER A 168 -3.95 14.27 1.19
N LYS A 169 -3.91 13.37 0.19
CA LYS A 169 -5.10 12.93 -0.53
C LYS A 169 -6.06 12.17 0.39
N GLU A 170 -5.55 11.25 1.19
CA GLU A 170 -6.38 10.52 2.16
C GLU A 170 -7.00 11.45 3.22
N LEU A 171 -6.29 12.50 3.64
CA LEU A 171 -6.85 13.51 4.53
C LEU A 171 -8.03 14.26 3.89
N GLN A 172 -7.87 14.66 2.62
CA GLN A 172 -8.95 15.32 1.87
C GLN A 172 -10.15 14.40 1.71
N ASP A 173 -9.92 13.11 1.44
CA ASP A 173 -11.00 12.13 1.30
C ASP A 173 -11.75 11.91 2.61
N LEU A 174 -11.03 11.81 3.74
CA LEU A 174 -11.62 11.73 5.08
C LEU A 174 -12.43 12.99 5.45
N GLN A 175 -11.96 14.17 5.04
CA GLN A 175 -12.68 15.43 5.27
C GLN A 175 -13.94 15.54 4.41
N ARG A 176 -13.90 15.01 3.18
CA ARG A 176 -15.03 15.04 2.25
C ARG A 176 -16.10 14.01 2.62
N GLU A 177 -15.67 12.80 2.94
CA GLU A 177 -16.52 11.63 3.22
C GLU A 177 -16.06 10.97 4.52
N PRO A 178 -16.36 11.56 5.69
CA PRO A 178 -15.95 11.01 6.97
C PRO A 178 -16.65 9.67 7.23
N PRO A 179 -15.91 8.59 7.55
CA PRO A 179 -16.52 7.33 7.96
C PRO A 179 -17.36 7.50 9.23
N ALA A 180 -18.49 6.81 9.30
CA ALA A 180 -19.36 6.86 10.48
C ALA A 180 -18.57 6.47 11.74
N ASN A 181 -18.76 7.21 12.82
CA ASN A 181 -18.17 6.97 14.14
C ASN A 181 -16.63 7.04 14.18
N VAL A 182 -15.99 7.57 13.14
CA VAL A 182 -14.53 7.65 13.04
C VAL A 182 -14.10 9.04 12.58
N SER A 183 -13.05 9.58 13.18
CA SER A 183 -12.33 10.75 12.67
C SER A 183 -10.83 10.51 12.73
N ALA A 184 -10.08 11.15 11.84
CA ALA A 184 -8.61 11.10 11.86
C ALA A 184 -8.00 12.33 11.19
N GLY A 185 -6.83 12.74 11.66
CA GLY A 185 -6.08 13.85 11.07
C GLY A 185 -4.71 14.07 11.74
N PRO A 186 -3.88 14.95 11.15
CA PRO A 186 -2.55 15.25 11.68
C PRO A 186 -2.65 15.89 13.07
N VAL A 187 -1.75 15.47 13.98
CA VAL A 187 -1.68 16.04 15.34
C VAL A 187 -1.18 17.48 15.30
N GLN A 188 -0.28 17.79 14.35
CA GLN A 188 0.29 19.11 14.16
C GLN A 188 0.23 19.50 12.66
N PRO A 189 -0.05 20.77 12.31
CA PRO A 189 -0.17 21.19 10.90
C PRO A 189 1.06 20.92 10.03
N ASN A 190 2.25 20.94 10.61
CA ASN A 190 3.52 20.77 9.89
C ASN A 190 4.02 19.32 9.89
N ASP A 191 3.31 18.40 10.53
CA ASP A 191 3.67 16.98 10.61
C ASP A 191 2.55 16.10 10.08
N MET A 192 2.57 15.89 8.77
CA MET A 192 1.60 15.04 8.09
C MET A 192 1.82 13.54 8.35
N PHE A 193 2.96 13.10 8.90
CA PHE A 193 3.26 11.68 9.09
C PHE A 193 2.83 11.16 10.48
N ASN A 194 2.33 12.03 11.35
CA ASN A 194 1.86 11.66 12.67
C ASN A 194 0.43 12.16 12.87
N TRP A 195 -0.51 11.23 12.90
CA TRP A 195 -1.93 11.50 13.04
C TRP A 195 -2.48 10.95 14.35
N GLN A 196 -3.63 11.50 14.74
CA GLN A 196 -4.50 10.93 15.75
C GLN A 196 -5.81 10.54 15.08
N ALA A 197 -6.38 9.42 15.50
CA ALA A 197 -7.73 9.03 15.17
C ALA A 197 -8.59 8.87 16.42
N THR A 198 -9.89 9.07 16.25
CA THR A 198 -10.91 8.84 17.26
C THR A 198 -11.91 7.85 16.71
N ILE A 199 -12.19 6.80 17.47
CA ILE A 199 -13.24 5.83 17.20
C ILE A 199 -14.28 5.95 18.31
N LEU A 200 -15.53 6.22 17.94
CA LEU A 200 -16.66 6.07 18.85
C LEU A 200 -17.00 4.59 18.91
N GLY A 201 -17.10 4.06 20.13
CA GLY A 201 -17.39 2.66 20.36
C GLY A 201 -18.68 2.24 19.67
N PRO A 202 -18.67 1.14 18.88
CA PRO A 202 -19.83 0.73 18.11
C PRO A 202 -21.07 0.49 18.98
N SER A 203 -22.24 0.85 18.47
CA SER A 203 -23.53 0.46 19.04
C SER A 203 -23.60 -1.07 19.15
N ASP A 204 -24.30 -1.58 20.15
CA ASP A 204 -24.47 -3.01 20.40
C ASP A 204 -23.17 -3.77 20.74
N SER A 205 -22.07 -3.05 20.99
CA SER A 205 -20.83 -3.60 21.53
C SER A 205 -20.67 -3.22 23.01
N PRO A 206 -19.86 -3.93 23.81
CA PRO A 206 -19.52 -3.49 25.17
C PRO A 206 -18.70 -2.18 25.20
N TYR A 207 -18.33 -1.65 24.04
CA TYR A 207 -17.60 -0.39 23.87
C TYR A 207 -18.51 0.80 23.60
N GLN A 208 -19.82 0.59 23.43
CA GLN A 208 -20.79 1.64 23.15
C GLN A 208 -20.62 2.85 24.08
N SER A 209 -20.75 4.05 23.50
CA SER A 209 -20.57 5.34 24.16
C SER A 209 -19.15 5.68 24.61
N GLY A 210 -18.19 4.77 24.46
CA GLY A 210 -16.77 5.07 24.64
C GLY A 210 -16.17 5.87 23.49
N VAL A 211 -15.16 6.68 23.79
CA VAL A 211 -14.34 7.46 22.86
C VAL A 211 -12.91 6.94 22.95
N PHE A 212 -12.45 6.28 21.89
CA PHE A 212 -11.13 5.65 21.84
C PHE A 212 -10.20 6.47 20.94
N PHE A 213 -9.09 6.91 21.50
CA PHE A 213 -8.03 7.59 20.77
C PHE A 213 -6.98 6.60 20.30
N LEU A 214 -6.51 6.80 19.07
CA LEU A 214 -5.45 6.02 18.44
C LEU A 214 -4.38 6.96 17.88
N SER A 215 -3.12 6.54 17.96
CA SER A 215 -2.00 7.18 17.26
C SER A 215 -1.72 6.44 15.96
N ILE A 216 -1.49 7.20 14.89
CA ILE A 216 -1.15 6.68 13.55
C ILE A 216 0.18 7.31 13.14
N ASN A 217 1.19 6.48 12.90
CA ASN A 217 2.48 6.91 12.37
C ASN A 217 2.69 6.33 10.97
N PHE A 218 2.75 7.20 9.98
CA PHE A 218 3.04 6.79 8.60
C PHE A 218 4.54 6.58 8.41
N PRO A 219 4.98 5.50 7.75
CA PRO A 219 6.36 5.37 7.35
C PRO A 219 6.67 6.31 6.18
N THR A 220 7.95 6.65 5.99
CA THR A 220 8.39 7.55 4.91
C THR A 220 8.18 6.98 3.51
N ASP A 221 7.98 5.67 3.40
CA ASP A 221 7.65 4.92 2.19
C ASP A 221 6.17 4.52 2.14
N TYR A 222 5.28 5.16 2.89
CA TYR A 222 3.83 4.99 2.74
C TYR A 222 3.39 5.32 1.30
N PRO A 223 2.46 4.54 0.67
CA PRO A 223 1.68 3.43 1.20
C PRO A 223 2.31 2.05 1.00
N PHE A 224 3.61 1.96 0.74
CA PHE A 224 4.30 0.69 0.45
C PHE A 224 4.55 -0.14 1.72
N LYS A 225 4.61 0.51 2.87
CA LYS A 225 4.54 -0.12 4.18
C LYS A 225 3.27 0.33 4.92
N PRO A 226 2.70 -0.52 5.78
CA PRO A 226 1.56 -0.15 6.59
C PRO A 226 1.92 0.97 7.57
N PRO A 227 0.95 1.83 7.93
CA PRO A 227 1.12 2.75 9.04
C PRO A 227 1.16 1.96 10.35
N LYS A 228 1.92 2.44 11.33
CA LYS A 228 1.86 1.91 12.69
C LYS A 228 0.65 2.54 13.38
N ILE A 229 -0.30 1.73 13.81
CA ILE A 229 -1.50 2.19 14.54
C ILE A 229 -1.53 1.55 15.92
N THR A 230 -1.72 2.37 16.95
CA THR A 230 -1.81 1.92 18.34
C THR A 230 -2.92 2.66 19.08
N PHE A 231 -3.70 1.94 19.89
CA PHE A 231 -4.61 2.55 20.85
C PHE A 231 -3.83 3.34 21.90
N THR A 232 -4.20 4.60 22.10
CA THR A 232 -3.72 5.40 23.23
C THR A 232 -4.70 5.31 24.41
N THR A 233 -5.99 5.12 24.12
CA THR A 233 -7.01 4.80 25.14
C THR A 233 -6.91 3.32 25.52
N LYS A 234 -6.90 3.01 26.82
CA LYS A 234 -6.92 1.63 27.30
C LYS A 234 -8.25 0.95 26.93
N ILE A 235 -8.18 -0.31 26.51
CA ILE A 235 -9.35 -1.10 26.11
C ILE A 235 -9.17 -2.56 26.56
N TYR A 236 -10.28 -3.20 26.95
CA TYR A 236 -10.31 -4.62 27.27
C TYR A 236 -10.75 -5.40 26.03
N HIS A 237 -9.80 -5.97 25.29
CA HIS A 237 -10.06 -6.62 24.00
C HIS A 237 -9.02 -7.73 23.72
N PRO A 238 -9.39 -8.89 23.17
CA PRO A 238 -8.45 -10.01 23.00
C PRO A 238 -7.35 -9.74 21.96
N ASN A 239 -7.62 -8.94 20.92
CA ASN A 239 -6.64 -8.58 19.88
C ASN A 239 -5.91 -7.24 20.11
N ILE A 240 -6.09 -6.60 21.28
CA ILE A 240 -5.41 -5.33 21.61
C ILE A 240 -4.73 -5.48 22.97
N ASN A 241 -3.41 -5.30 23.02
CA ASN A 241 -2.66 -5.48 24.27
C ASN A 241 -2.61 -4.19 25.12
N SER A 242 -1.97 -4.29 26.30
CA SER A 242 -1.84 -3.16 27.24
C SER A 242 -1.05 -1.96 26.70
N ASN A 243 -0.23 -2.16 25.67
CA ASN A 243 0.51 -1.10 24.99
C ASN A 243 -0.28 -0.52 23.80
N GLY A 244 -1.52 -0.96 23.61
CA GLY A 244 -2.39 -0.53 22.53
C GLY A 244 -2.04 -1.12 21.16
N ALA A 245 -1.11 -2.08 21.08
CA ALA A 245 -0.79 -2.74 19.83
C ALA A 245 -1.98 -3.60 19.38
N ILE A 246 -2.27 -3.57 18.08
CA ILE A 246 -3.41 -4.24 17.46
C ILE A 246 -2.89 -5.47 16.69
N CYS A 247 -3.54 -6.63 16.86
CA CYS A 247 -3.39 -7.73 15.91
C CYS A 247 -4.49 -7.63 14.86
N LEU A 248 -4.10 -7.15 13.69
CA LEU A 248 -4.93 -7.07 12.51
C LEU A 248 -4.02 -7.37 11.31
N ASP A 249 -4.40 -8.35 10.51
CA ASP A 249 -3.61 -8.89 9.40
C ASP A 249 -3.29 -7.84 8.33
N ILE A 250 -4.23 -6.94 8.04
CA ILE A 250 -4.05 -5.84 7.09
C ILE A 250 -3.02 -4.80 7.57
N LEU A 251 -2.65 -4.78 8.86
CA LEU A 251 -1.53 -3.97 9.37
C LEU A 251 -0.18 -4.71 9.31
N ARG A 252 -0.16 -5.94 8.77
CA ARG A 252 1.00 -6.84 8.74
C ARG A 252 1.15 -7.48 7.36
N SER A 253 0.85 -8.78 7.25
CA SER A 253 1.08 -9.61 6.05
C SER A 253 0.12 -9.28 4.91
N ASN A 254 -1.09 -8.83 5.23
CA ASN A 254 -2.13 -8.55 4.23
C ASN A 254 -2.23 -7.04 3.92
N TRP A 255 -1.21 -6.25 4.29
CA TRP A 255 -1.15 -4.87 3.87
C TRP A 255 -1.02 -4.78 2.35
N SER A 256 -1.81 -3.89 1.76
CA SER A 256 -1.74 -3.55 0.34
C SER A 256 -1.69 -2.04 0.19
N PRO A 257 -0.88 -1.49 -0.74
CA PRO A 257 -0.87 -0.06 -1.06
C PRO A 257 -2.24 0.51 -1.49
N ALA A 258 -3.20 -0.36 -1.86
CA ALA A 258 -4.59 0.00 -2.18
C ALA A 258 -5.48 0.21 -0.93
N LEU A 259 -5.03 -0.19 0.26
CA LEU A 259 -5.69 0.12 1.52
C LEU A 259 -5.46 1.58 1.89
N THR A 260 -6.44 2.19 2.55
CA THR A 260 -6.41 3.57 3.04
C THR A 260 -6.66 3.59 4.55
N ILE A 261 -6.30 4.67 5.23
CA ILE A 261 -6.58 4.89 6.65
C ILE A 261 -8.07 4.75 6.96
N SER A 262 -8.94 5.27 6.09
CA SER A 262 -10.39 5.08 6.23
C SER A 262 -10.78 3.59 6.28
N LYS A 263 -10.29 2.79 5.32
CA LYS A 263 -10.55 1.33 5.30
C LYS A 263 -9.97 0.64 6.53
N VAL A 264 -8.76 1.00 6.95
CA VAL A 264 -8.11 0.42 8.13
C VAL A 264 -8.89 0.73 9.42
N LEU A 265 -9.32 1.98 9.61
CA LEU A 265 -10.10 2.36 10.79
C LEU A 265 -11.47 1.68 10.80
N LEU A 266 -12.12 1.51 9.64
CA LEU A 266 -13.35 0.72 9.53
C LEU A 266 -13.12 -0.76 9.89
N SER A 267 -11.99 -1.35 9.47
CA SER A 267 -11.62 -2.71 9.90
C SER A 267 -11.37 -2.80 11.40
N ILE A 268 -10.79 -1.77 12.03
CA ILE A 268 -10.64 -1.71 13.50
C ILE A 268 -12.01 -1.61 14.17
N CYS A 269 -12.95 -0.81 13.66
CA CYS A 269 -14.32 -0.77 14.17
C CYS A 269 -15.00 -2.14 14.08
N SER A 270 -14.84 -2.84 12.95
CA SER A 270 -15.36 -4.21 12.81
C SER A 270 -14.72 -5.17 13.82
N LEU A 271 -13.42 -5.04 14.09
CA LEU A 271 -12.72 -5.85 15.08
C LEU A 271 -13.27 -5.61 16.50
N LEU A 272 -13.68 -4.38 16.83
CA LEU A 272 -14.33 -4.07 18.12
C LEU A 272 -15.72 -4.71 18.25
N CYS A 273 -16.46 -4.87 17.16
CA CYS A 273 -17.73 -5.61 17.16
C CYS A 273 -17.49 -7.12 17.28
N ASP A 274 -16.58 -7.63 16.46
CA ASP A 274 -16.32 -9.06 16.28
C ASP A 274 -14.82 -9.36 16.51
N PRO A 275 -14.41 -9.52 17.78
CA PRO A 275 -13.03 -9.90 18.10
C PRO A 275 -12.65 -11.25 17.49
N ASN A 276 -11.36 -11.44 17.18
CA ASN A 276 -10.84 -12.72 16.69
C ASN A 276 -10.14 -13.49 17.85
N PRO A 277 -10.82 -14.42 18.53
CA PRO A 277 -10.25 -15.14 19.66
C PRO A 277 -9.31 -16.28 19.25
N ASP A 278 -9.10 -16.54 17.95
CA ASP A 278 -8.18 -17.57 17.44
C ASP A 278 -6.77 -17.01 17.18
N ASP A 279 -6.64 -15.69 17.01
CA ASP A 279 -5.35 -14.98 16.94
C ASP A 279 -5.25 -13.83 17.97
N PRO A 280 -5.32 -14.12 19.29
CA PRO A 280 -5.35 -13.09 20.31
C PRO A 280 -3.95 -12.57 20.67
N LEU A 281 -3.85 -11.28 21.00
CA LEU A 281 -2.69 -10.73 21.71
C LEU A 281 -2.75 -10.95 23.21
N VAL A 282 -3.97 -11.13 23.75
CA VAL A 282 -4.20 -11.35 25.18
C VAL A 282 -4.99 -12.65 25.33
N PRO A 283 -4.30 -13.80 25.45
CA PRO A 283 -4.95 -15.12 25.48
C PRO A 283 -6.01 -15.27 26.58
N GLU A 284 -5.80 -14.64 27.73
CA GLU A 284 -6.74 -14.71 28.85
C GLU A 284 -8.07 -14.02 28.54
N ILE A 285 -8.03 -12.85 27.88
CA ILE A 285 -9.24 -12.16 27.44
C ILE A 285 -9.96 -12.99 26.37
N ALA A 286 -9.22 -13.62 25.46
CA ALA A 286 -9.79 -14.50 24.43
C ALA A 286 -10.44 -15.75 25.01
N ARG A 287 -9.82 -16.35 26.03
CA ARG A 287 -10.38 -17.48 26.79
C ARG A 287 -11.69 -17.07 27.45
N GLN A 288 -11.73 -15.93 28.13
CA GLN A 288 -12.97 -15.42 28.72
C GLN A 288 -14.03 -15.15 27.66
N TYR A 289 -13.67 -14.50 26.54
CA TYR A 289 -14.59 -14.24 25.42
C TYR A 289 -15.24 -15.51 24.84
N LYS A 290 -14.49 -16.63 24.81
CA LYS A 290 -14.95 -17.94 24.34
C LYS A 290 -15.78 -18.69 25.39
N GLN A 291 -15.42 -18.62 26.66
CA GLN A 291 -16.00 -19.45 27.73
C GLN A 291 -17.13 -18.76 28.50
N ASP A 292 -17.07 -17.44 28.64
CA ASP A 292 -18.02 -16.63 29.40
C ASP A 292 -18.17 -15.24 28.76
N ARG A 293 -19.04 -15.16 27.75
CA ARG A 293 -19.29 -13.94 26.99
C ARG A 293 -19.90 -12.83 27.85
N GLU A 294 -20.69 -13.18 28.86
CA GLU A 294 -21.34 -12.20 29.74
C GLU A 294 -20.32 -11.53 30.66
N ALA A 295 -19.43 -12.29 31.29
CA ALA A 295 -18.36 -11.74 32.12
C ALA A 295 -17.36 -10.90 31.30
N TYR A 296 -17.04 -11.34 30.07
CA TYR A 296 -16.27 -10.53 29.13
C TYR A 296 -16.96 -9.19 28.86
N ASN A 297 -18.24 -9.21 28.47
CA ASN A 297 -19.00 -8.00 28.14
C ASN A 297 -19.11 -7.07 29.35
N ALA A 298 -19.33 -7.60 30.56
CA ALA A 298 -19.36 -6.82 31.79
C ALA A 298 -18.02 -6.12 32.06
N THR A 299 -16.91 -6.85 31.95
CA THR A 299 -15.55 -6.31 32.15
C THR A 299 -15.22 -5.27 31.10
N ALA A 300 -15.53 -5.53 29.83
CA ALA A 300 -15.30 -4.59 28.73
C ALA A 300 -16.10 -3.29 28.93
N ARG A 301 -17.37 -3.36 29.34
CA ARG A 301 -18.18 -2.17 29.68
C ARG A 301 -17.57 -1.37 30.85
N GLN A 302 -17.10 -2.05 31.90
CA GLN A 302 -16.43 -1.38 33.02
C GLN A 302 -15.16 -0.64 32.56
N TRP A 303 -14.38 -1.25 31.67
CA TRP A 303 -13.20 -0.60 31.09
C TRP A 303 -13.56 0.57 30.20
N THR A 304 -14.60 0.44 29.37
CA THR A 304 -15.14 1.55 28.55
C THR A 304 -15.51 2.73 29.44
N GLN A 305 -16.27 2.50 30.50
CA GLN A 305 -16.66 3.55 31.45
C GLN A 305 -15.47 4.20 32.17
N LYS A 306 -14.44 3.41 32.49
CA LYS A 306 -13.29 3.88 33.28
C LYS A 306 -12.26 4.64 32.44
N TYR A 307 -12.08 4.27 31.18
CA TYR A 307 -10.95 4.73 30.37
C TYR A 307 -11.34 5.49 29.11
N ALA A 308 -12.59 5.36 28.66
CA ALA A 308 -13.05 5.89 27.37
C ALA A 308 -14.28 6.80 27.46
N MET A 309 -14.82 7.07 28.66
CA MET A 309 -15.95 8.00 28.87
C MET A 309 -15.51 9.27 29.60
#